data_AF-A0A3M6TI10-F1
#
_entry.id   AF-A0A3M6TI10-F1
#
_cell.length_a   1.000
_cell.length_b   1.000
_cell.length_c   1.000
_cell.angle_alpha   90.00
_cell.angle_beta   90.00
_cell.angle_gamma   90.00
#
_symmetry.space_group_name_H-M   'P 1'
#
loop_
_entity.id
_entity.type
_entity.pdbx_description
1 polymer ?
#
loop_
_entity_poly.entity_id
_entity_poly.type
_entity_poly.pdbx_seq_one_letter_code
_entity_poly.pdbx_strand_id
1 'polypeptide(L)'
;MDSEDVLGDDGRKALNACVKVRTYCVAQLQEYERQTALERLRGCYGGPFPRGFGSWLLFDPLKIYDVRNGHNISEVKRYSINVIYDALLNFDKVKYVEKYPNKEDPRREYLIATIDKRRDNVSREIEEAEGNPDGQRKYSWIVAQRIVRDCFAGNFAGDVGLLKQKFGERYSIIDIFNTVKAIDDEGQLLRYPEDKGDGSKELKNAIEANWEELTKEYEDAMENPCRQRKYSRSGAERRVRDCFAGTLKEDTDIFPNVRNSREATFNVFDIKSAIDNFDEKKLIDKYPKPGRGEDEKRKNVDDQRAGILTEYEKTIKLVTISYGTGFLIGNGLAITNEHVIRRYLNDEERYGLFVSNELIHCLPTEVVFVDDKNDLALLHCPNLNLNDTEIGSFNLCGVDLLVGQSVFCFGYPPTHRGETALFVEGKVAGYKKELHKEPLVTLNCSLRSGCSGGPVMRRIKGQIVVLGVVRELHKQDIFEENERNFMENMNKQATNLLLQVVLKFIKPLIKLVFKLHYALNSTHSPFNFINVIPARKVKKLLQDIEVKMARVAAL
;
A
#
# COMPACT_ATOMS: atom_id res chain seq x y z
N MET A 1 56.74 12.60 11.07
CA MET A 1 56.51 11.33 10.36
C MET A 1 55.07 11.36 9.90
N ASP A 2 54.85 11.67 8.63
CA ASP A 2 53.51 11.58 8.05
C ASP A 2 53.17 10.09 7.96
N SER A 3 52.16 9.67 8.71
CA SER A 3 51.59 8.32 8.59
C SER A 3 51.12 8.12 7.15
N GLU A 4 51.59 7.06 6.48
CA GLU A 4 51.05 6.64 5.17
C GLU A 4 49.54 6.33 5.26
N ASP A 5 49.05 5.95 6.44
CA ASP A 5 47.63 5.79 6.71
C ASP A 5 47.01 7.14 7.13
N VAL A 6 46.43 7.83 6.15
CA VAL A 6 45.72 9.10 6.34
C VAL A 6 44.42 8.93 7.14
N LEU A 7 43.77 7.76 7.00
CA LEU A 7 42.50 7.48 7.65
C LEU A 7 42.71 7.04 9.09
N GLY A 8 43.61 6.11 9.36
CA GLY A 8 43.71 5.44 10.66
C GLY A 8 42.40 4.73 11.05
N ASP A 9 42.33 4.25 12.29
CA ASP A 9 41.15 3.52 12.79
C ASP A 9 39.91 4.40 12.91
N ASP A 10 40.07 5.65 13.35
CA ASP A 10 38.97 6.61 13.46
C ASP A 10 38.44 7.05 12.10
N GLY A 11 39.29 7.14 11.07
CA GLY A 11 38.85 7.40 9.70
C GLY A 11 38.09 6.24 9.07
N ARG A 12 38.46 5.00 9.40
CA ARG A 12 37.68 3.81 8.98
C ARG A 12 36.31 3.78 9.64
N LYS A 13 36.21 4.16 10.92
CA LYS A 13 34.91 4.35 11.59
C LYS A 13 34.10 5.51 10.99
N ALA A 14 34.78 6.59 10.60
CA ALA A 14 34.13 7.75 9.99
C ALA A 14 33.51 7.45 8.61
N LEU A 15 33.92 6.39 7.90
CA LEU A 15 33.25 5.95 6.67
C LEU A 15 31.76 5.65 6.90
N ASN A 16 31.42 5.13 8.08
CA ASN A 16 30.04 4.76 8.44
C ASN A 16 29.13 5.99 8.62
N ALA A 17 29.72 7.19 8.76
CA ALA A 17 28.98 8.44 8.81
C ALA A 17 28.65 9.00 7.41
N CYS A 18 29.29 8.47 6.36
CA CYS A 18 28.98 8.78 4.97
C CYS A 18 27.81 7.91 4.51
N VAL A 19 26.85 8.51 3.82
CA VAL A 19 25.62 7.84 3.38
C VAL A 19 25.38 8.05 1.89
N LYS A 20 24.83 7.03 1.25
CA LYS A 20 24.28 7.12 -0.10
C LYS A 20 22.85 7.62 0.02
N VAL A 21 22.58 8.79 -0.59
CA VAL A 21 21.25 9.39 -0.67
C VAL A 21 20.60 8.90 -1.96
N ARG A 22 19.42 8.31 -1.86
CA ARG A 22 18.70 7.73 -3.00
C ARG A 22 17.29 8.29 -3.08
N THR A 23 16.92 8.68 -4.29
CA THR A 23 15.51 8.94 -4.64
C THR A 23 14.99 7.71 -5.38
N TYR A 24 13.96 7.11 -4.82
CA TYR A 24 13.28 5.98 -5.42
C TYR A 24 11.96 6.43 -6.01
N CYS A 25 11.61 5.91 -7.19
CA CYS A 25 10.21 5.93 -7.62
C CYS A 25 9.45 4.95 -6.74
N VAL A 26 8.31 5.37 -6.21
CA VAL A 26 7.20 4.43 -6.14
C VAL A 26 6.91 4.09 -7.60
N ALA A 27 7.16 2.84 -8.02
CA ALA A 27 6.90 2.44 -9.39
C ALA A 27 5.48 2.88 -9.74
N GLN A 28 5.26 3.47 -10.93
CA GLN A 28 3.92 3.87 -11.35
C GLN A 28 3.02 2.65 -11.17
N LEU A 29 2.15 2.72 -10.17
CA LEU A 29 1.21 1.66 -9.86
C LEU A 29 0.35 1.54 -11.10
N GLN A 30 0.42 0.39 -11.77
CA GLN A 30 -0.51 0.16 -12.85
C GLN A 30 -1.91 0.21 -12.23
N GLU A 31 -2.70 1.15 -12.72
CA GLU A 31 -4.04 1.38 -12.22
C GLU A 31 -5.06 0.62 -13.07
N TYR A 32 -5.93 -0.10 -12.38
CA TYR A 32 -6.99 -0.92 -12.94
C TYR A 32 -8.34 -0.25 -12.73
N GLU A 33 -9.19 -0.28 -13.75
CA GLU A 33 -10.60 -0.06 -13.52
C GLU A 33 -11.16 -1.15 -12.62
N ARG A 34 -12.19 -0.82 -11.83
CA ARG A 34 -12.81 -1.74 -10.88
C ARG A 34 -13.15 -3.09 -11.51
N GLN A 35 -13.70 -3.07 -12.72
CA GLN A 35 -14.10 -4.28 -13.43
C GLN A 35 -12.90 -5.17 -13.76
N THR A 36 -11.82 -4.58 -14.29
CA THR A 36 -10.57 -5.29 -14.58
C THR A 36 -9.93 -5.85 -13.30
N ALA A 37 -9.92 -5.08 -12.21
CA ALA A 37 -9.40 -5.56 -10.92
C ALA A 37 -10.20 -6.75 -10.38
N LEU A 38 -11.54 -6.72 -10.50
CA LEU A 38 -12.41 -7.83 -10.13
C LEU A 38 -12.21 -9.05 -11.02
N GLU A 39 -11.98 -8.88 -12.32
CA GLU A 39 -11.70 -10.00 -13.23
C GLU A 39 -10.40 -10.71 -12.90
N ARG A 40 -9.34 -9.94 -12.60
CA ARG A 40 -8.05 -10.51 -12.15
C ARG A 40 -8.20 -11.26 -10.83
N LEU A 41 -8.91 -10.67 -9.87
CA LEU A 41 -9.22 -11.32 -8.59
C LEU A 41 -10.04 -12.60 -8.79
N ARG A 42 -11.02 -12.58 -9.70
CA ARG A 42 -11.82 -13.77 -10.04
C ARG A 42 -10.98 -14.87 -10.66
N GLY A 43 -10.00 -14.51 -11.48
CA GLY A 43 -9.04 -15.43 -12.06
C GLY A 43 -8.19 -16.18 -11.03
N CYS A 44 -8.08 -15.69 -9.79
CA CYS A 44 -7.31 -16.35 -8.73
C CYS A 44 -8.00 -17.55 -8.06
N TYR A 45 -9.26 -17.85 -8.41
CA TYR A 45 -10.03 -18.91 -7.78
C TYR A 45 -10.81 -19.72 -8.83
N GLY A 46 -10.74 -21.05 -8.73
CA GLY A 46 -11.46 -21.99 -9.59
C GLY A 46 -12.83 -22.42 -9.05
N GLY A 47 -13.11 -22.12 -7.78
CA GLY A 47 -14.39 -22.35 -7.14
C GLY A 47 -15.47 -21.33 -7.56
N PRO A 48 -16.75 -21.68 -7.42
CA PRO A 48 -17.84 -20.74 -7.72
C PRO A 48 -17.85 -19.58 -6.72
N PHE A 49 -17.74 -18.36 -7.23
CA PHE A 49 -17.95 -17.16 -6.43
C PHE A 49 -19.40 -17.07 -5.91
N PRO A 50 -19.63 -16.61 -4.67
CA PRO A 50 -20.98 -16.31 -4.18
C PRO A 50 -21.76 -15.36 -5.12
N ARG A 51 -23.09 -15.49 -5.21
CA ARG A 51 -23.92 -14.42 -5.81
C ARG A 51 -23.83 -13.18 -4.90
N GLY A 52 -23.78 -11.98 -5.48
CA GLY A 52 -23.57 -10.73 -4.71
C GLY A 52 -22.12 -10.31 -4.49
N PHE A 53 -21.18 -11.18 -4.82
CA PHE A 53 -19.78 -11.04 -4.43
C PHE A 53 -18.98 -9.98 -5.20
N GLY A 54 -19.48 -9.49 -6.34
CA GLY A 54 -18.81 -8.50 -7.19
C GLY A 54 -19.20 -7.03 -6.96
N SER A 55 -20.28 -6.74 -6.23
CA SER A 55 -20.75 -5.37 -6.01
C SER A 55 -21.93 -5.35 -5.03
N TRP A 56 -22.04 -4.23 -4.32
CA TRP A 56 -23.21 -3.72 -3.59
C TRP A 56 -24.61 -4.00 -4.20
N LEU A 57 -24.72 -4.29 -5.50
CA LEU A 57 -25.98 -4.43 -6.23
C LEU A 57 -26.58 -5.86 -6.27
N LEU A 58 -25.84 -6.90 -5.88
CA LEU A 58 -26.28 -8.30 -6.07
C LEU A 58 -26.39 -9.09 -4.76
N PHE A 59 -26.11 -8.47 -3.63
CA PHE A 59 -26.46 -9.06 -2.34
C PHE A 59 -27.90 -8.64 -2.01
N ASP A 60 -28.77 -9.62 -1.81
CA ASP A 60 -30.20 -9.43 -1.60
C ASP A 60 -30.57 -9.95 -0.20
N PRO A 61 -30.50 -9.10 0.86
CA PRO A 61 -31.01 -9.46 2.18
C PRO A 61 -32.55 -9.57 2.18
N LEU A 62 -33.22 -9.05 1.15
CA LEU A 62 -34.66 -8.84 1.12
C LEU A 62 -35.40 -9.82 0.24
N LYS A 63 -34.71 -10.82 -0.32
CA LYS A 63 -35.35 -11.90 -1.06
C LYS A 63 -36.17 -12.69 -0.05
N ILE A 64 -37.38 -12.23 0.20
CA ILE A 64 -38.41 -12.99 0.89
C ILE A 64 -38.46 -14.32 0.16
N TYR A 65 -38.21 -15.40 0.89
CA TYR A 65 -38.23 -16.77 0.41
C TYR A 65 -39.45 -17.03 -0.48
N ASP A 66 -39.27 -16.92 -1.80
CA ASP A 66 -40.12 -17.55 -2.80
C ASP A 66 -39.37 -17.67 -4.15
N VAL A 67 -38.31 -18.48 -4.15
CA VAL A 67 -37.69 -18.96 -5.39
C VAL A 67 -37.60 -20.48 -5.34
N ARG A 68 -38.75 -21.15 -5.33
CA ARG A 68 -38.85 -22.55 -5.74
C ARG A 68 -40.00 -22.70 -6.70
N ASN A 69 -39.85 -22.22 -7.94
CA ASN A 69 -40.68 -22.60 -9.12
C ASN A 69 -40.23 -21.98 -10.47
N GLY A 70 -38.97 -21.57 -10.65
CA GLY A 70 -38.49 -21.19 -11.99
C GLY A 70 -39.08 -19.90 -12.59
N HIS A 71 -39.57 -18.96 -11.77
CA HIS A 71 -40.00 -17.66 -12.26
C HIS A 71 -38.86 -16.63 -12.23
N ASN A 72 -38.64 -15.99 -13.37
CA ASN A 72 -37.79 -14.80 -13.52
C ASN A 72 -38.58 -13.60 -12.96
N ILE A 73 -38.28 -13.14 -11.75
CA ILE A 73 -39.11 -12.14 -11.03
C ILE A 73 -38.55 -10.71 -11.17
N SER A 74 -38.08 -10.34 -12.37
CA SER A 74 -37.82 -8.92 -12.68
C SER A 74 -39.08 -8.16 -13.10
N GLU A 75 -40.26 -8.78 -13.08
CA GLU A 75 -41.51 -8.16 -13.50
C GLU A 75 -42.54 -8.11 -12.36
N VAL A 76 -42.71 -6.90 -11.83
CA VAL A 76 -43.98 -6.37 -11.27
C VAL A 76 -44.56 -7.04 -10.01
N LYS A 77 -43.75 -7.35 -8.99
CA LYS A 77 -44.28 -7.45 -7.60
C LYS A 77 -44.14 -6.11 -6.89
N ARG A 78 -45.26 -5.56 -6.41
CA ARG A 78 -45.28 -4.41 -5.49
C ARG A 78 -45.43 -4.95 -4.06
N TYR A 79 -44.65 -4.41 -3.13
CA TYR A 79 -44.54 -4.89 -1.74
C TYR A 79 -45.43 -4.05 -0.83
N SER A 80 -46.22 -4.71 0.00
CA SER A 80 -47.02 -4.05 1.03
C SER A 80 -46.17 -3.68 2.25
N ILE A 81 -46.67 -2.74 3.06
CA ILE A 81 -45.99 -2.34 4.29
C ILE A 81 -45.88 -3.50 5.31
N ASN A 82 -46.83 -4.45 5.33
CA ASN A 82 -46.75 -5.65 6.19
C ASN A 82 -45.48 -6.46 5.93
N VAL A 83 -45.15 -6.64 4.65
CA VAL A 83 -43.97 -7.39 4.22
C VAL A 83 -42.67 -6.66 4.59
N ILE A 84 -42.68 -5.32 4.53
CA ILE A 84 -41.56 -4.47 4.96
C ILE A 84 -41.38 -4.54 6.48
N TYR A 85 -42.48 -4.49 7.23
CA TYR A 85 -42.47 -4.56 8.69
C TYR A 85 -42.00 -5.93 9.20
N ASP A 86 -42.47 -7.03 8.61
CA ASP A 86 -41.97 -8.38 8.91
C ASP A 86 -40.46 -8.50 8.63
N ALA A 87 -39.97 -7.90 7.54
CA ALA A 87 -38.55 -7.86 7.24
C ALA A 87 -37.76 -7.07 8.31
N LEU A 88 -38.25 -5.92 8.79
CA LEU A 88 -37.63 -5.18 9.90
C LEU A 88 -37.52 -6.05 11.16
N LEU A 89 -38.61 -6.72 11.55
CA LEU A 89 -38.65 -7.60 12.73
C LEU A 89 -37.72 -8.81 12.58
N ASN A 90 -37.55 -9.31 11.36
CA ASN A 90 -36.59 -10.36 11.08
C ASN A 90 -35.16 -9.85 11.24
N PHE A 91 -34.83 -8.68 10.70
CA PHE A 91 -33.50 -8.09 10.84
C PHE A 91 -33.15 -7.65 12.25
N ASP A 92 -34.13 -7.24 13.06
CA ASP A 92 -33.91 -6.99 14.50
C ASP A 92 -33.42 -8.25 15.25
N LYS A 93 -33.73 -9.44 14.72
CA LYS A 93 -33.28 -10.73 15.27
C LYS A 93 -31.95 -11.18 14.68
N VAL A 94 -31.44 -10.49 13.65
CA VAL A 94 -30.16 -10.80 12.99
C VAL A 94 -29.04 -10.04 13.71
N LYS A 95 -28.27 -10.77 14.51
CA LYS A 95 -27.32 -10.18 15.47
C LYS A 95 -26.12 -9.44 14.86
N TYR A 96 -25.76 -9.71 13.61
CA TYR A 96 -24.68 -8.99 12.93
C TYR A 96 -25.15 -7.72 12.21
N VAL A 97 -26.46 -7.52 12.04
CA VAL A 97 -27.00 -6.28 11.47
C VAL A 97 -27.06 -5.24 12.57
N GLU A 98 -26.30 -4.16 12.39
CA GLU A 98 -26.22 -3.11 13.38
C GLU A 98 -27.44 -2.22 13.30
N LYS A 99 -28.27 -2.24 14.35
CA LYS A 99 -29.44 -1.35 14.43
C LYS A 99 -29.03 0.11 14.63
N TYR A 100 -27.96 0.37 15.37
CA TYR A 100 -27.47 1.71 15.67
C TYR A 100 -25.96 1.80 15.46
N PRO A 101 -25.43 2.98 15.10
CA PRO A 101 -24.02 3.15 14.80
C PRO A 101 -23.14 3.05 16.06
N ASN A 102 -21.86 2.75 15.84
CA ASN A 102 -20.83 2.60 16.86
C ASN A 102 -20.80 3.79 17.84
N LYS A 103 -20.59 3.51 19.13
CA LYS A 103 -20.48 4.47 20.23
C LYS A 103 -19.44 5.56 19.99
N GLU A 104 -18.40 5.28 19.22
CA GLU A 104 -17.31 6.22 18.90
C GLU A 104 -17.61 7.14 17.70
N ASP A 105 -18.75 6.96 17.01
CA ASP A 105 -19.11 7.80 15.86
C ASP A 105 -19.53 9.22 16.31
N PRO A 106 -18.85 10.29 15.84
CA PRO A 106 -19.18 11.67 16.17
C PRO A 106 -20.61 12.10 15.78
N ARG A 107 -21.29 11.36 14.89
CA ARG A 107 -22.64 11.65 14.38
C ARG A 107 -23.71 10.73 14.98
N ARG A 108 -23.35 9.89 15.96
CA ARG A 108 -24.20 8.83 16.51
C ARG A 108 -25.60 9.30 16.90
N GLU A 109 -25.71 10.36 17.70
CA GLU A 109 -27.01 10.85 18.20
C GLU A 109 -27.95 11.25 17.06
N TYR A 110 -27.42 11.93 16.04
CA TYR A 110 -28.18 12.32 14.86
C TYR A 110 -28.63 11.10 14.03
N LEU A 111 -27.76 10.11 13.88
CA LEU A 111 -28.06 8.88 13.14
C LEU A 111 -29.09 8.02 13.87
N ILE A 112 -29.00 7.87 15.19
CA ILE A 112 -30.01 7.16 16.01
C ILE A 112 -31.37 7.83 15.86
N ALA A 113 -31.45 9.16 16.04
CA ALA A 113 -32.72 9.89 15.88
C ALA A 113 -33.31 9.75 14.47
N THR A 114 -32.46 9.67 13.44
CA THR A 114 -32.88 9.45 12.05
C THR A 114 -33.44 8.04 11.85
N ILE A 115 -32.76 7.03 12.39
CA ILE A 115 -33.18 5.62 12.33
C ILE A 115 -34.51 5.44 13.07
N ASP A 116 -34.63 5.95 14.29
CA ASP A 116 -35.86 5.84 15.09
C ASP A 116 -37.04 6.50 14.37
N LYS A 117 -36.85 7.72 13.85
CA LYS A 117 -37.88 8.40 13.05
C LYS A 117 -38.34 7.59 11.84
N ARG A 118 -37.43 6.88 11.17
CA ARG A 118 -37.75 6.04 10.00
C ARG A 118 -38.53 4.80 10.42
N ARG A 119 -38.17 4.20 11.56
CA ARG A 119 -38.90 3.07 12.13
C ARG A 119 -40.30 3.47 12.59
N ASP A 120 -40.43 4.62 13.24
CA ASP A 120 -41.73 5.19 13.62
C ASP A 120 -42.63 5.44 12.40
N ASN A 121 -42.05 5.84 11.26
CA ASN A 121 -42.81 6.00 10.02
C ASN A 121 -43.35 4.66 9.50
N VAL A 122 -42.55 3.58 9.57
CA VAL A 122 -43.01 2.25 9.18
C VAL A 122 -44.07 1.73 10.14
N SER A 123 -43.89 1.93 11.45
CA SER A 123 -44.87 1.60 12.50
C SER A 123 -46.20 2.36 12.33
N ARG A 124 -46.16 3.64 11.96
CA ARG A 124 -47.37 4.41 11.66
C ARG A 124 -48.09 3.89 10.42
N GLU A 125 -47.34 3.55 9.37
CA GLU A 125 -47.93 3.10 8.11
C GLU A 125 -48.53 1.69 8.23
N ILE A 126 -47.99 0.82 9.10
CA ILE A 126 -48.63 -0.47 9.41
C ILE A 126 -49.95 -0.28 10.16
N GLU A 127 -50.02 0.64 11.14
CA GLU A 127 -51.26 0.98 11.85
C GLU A 127 -52.32 1.55 10.89
N GLU A 128 -51.92 2.43 9.96
CA GLU A 128 -52.81 2.96 8.91
C GLU A 128 -53.33 1.85 7.98
N ALA A 129 -52.50 0.85 7.66
CA ALA A 129 -52.88 -0.29 6.84
C ALA A 129 -53.82 -1.28 7.55
N GLU A 130 -53.69 -1.43 8.87
CA GLU A 130 -54.62 -2.23 9.68
C GLU A 130 -56.02 -1.60 9.74
N GLY A 131 -56.10 -0.25 9.79
CA GLY A 131 -57.35 0.49 9.75
C GLY A 131 -58.02 0.58 8.37
N ASN A 132 -57.26 0.38 7.28
CA ASN A 132 -57.77 0.38 5.91
C ASN A 132 -57.01 -0.61 5.00
N PRO A 133 -57.36 -1.91 5.05
CA PRO A 133 -56.65 -2.96 4.32
C PRO A 133 -56.64 -2.79 2.80
N ASP A 134 -57.73 -2.24 2.24
CA ASP A 134 -57.89 -2.05 0.78
C ASP A 134 -57.15 -0.80 0.26
N GLY A 135 -56.76 0.12 1.15
CA GLY A 135 -56.01 1.35 0.84
C GLY A 135 -54.50 1.21 0.92
N GLN A 136 -53.98 0.00 1.14
CA GLN A 136 -52.57 -0.22 1.42
C GLN A 136 -51.65 0.21 0.27
N ARG A 137 -50.67 1.07 0.58
CA ARG A 137 -49.65 1.48 -0.38
C ARG A 137 -48.78 0.28 -0.76
N LYS A 138 -48.46 0.20 -2.05
CA LYS A 138 -47.57 -0.86 -2.58
C LYS A 138 -46.32 -0.25 -3.21
N TYR A 139 -45.18 -0.63 -2.67
CA TYR A 139 -43.87 -0.11 -3.02
C TYR A 139 -43.21 -0.93 -4.13
N SER A 140 -42.41 -0.27 -4.97
CA SER A 140 -41.47 -1.01 -5.81
C SER A 140 -40.39 -1.63 -4.93
N TRP A 141 -39.77 -2.70 -5.43
CA TRP A 141 -38.70 -3.41 -4.75
C TRP A 141 -37.60 -2.49 -4.18
N ILE A 142 -37.06 -1.60 -5.02
CA ILE A 142 -35.96 -0.69 -4.65
C ILE A 142 -36.39 0.24 -3.50
N VAL A 143 -37.65 0.66 -3.50
CA VAL A 143 -38.19 1.55 -2.46
C VAL A 143 -38.40 0.76 -1.16
N ALA A 144 -38.99 -0.43 -1.23
CA ALA A 144 -39.13 -1.31 -0.07
C ALA A 144 -37.78 -1.65 0.58
N GLN A 145 -36.75 -1.87 -0.25
CA GLN A 145 -35.40 -2.14 0.23
C GLN A 145 -34.76 -0.97 0.97
N ARG A 146 -34.90 0.24 0.43
CA ARG A 146 -34.40 1.43 1.11
C ARG A 146 -35.10 1.64 2.44
N ILE A 147 -36.42 1.47 2.49
CA ILE A 147 -37.20 1.62 3.73
C ILE A 147 -36.66 0.70 4.84
N VAL A 148 -36.41 -0.58 4.54
CA VAL A 148 -35.84 -1.51 5.53
C VAL A 148 -34.42 -1.13 5.91
N ARG A 149 -33.51 -0.91 4.94
CA ARG A 149 -32.09 -0.66 5.23
C ARG A 149 -31.85 0.65 5.96
N ASP A 150 -32.65 1.67 5.66
CA ASP A 150 -32.57 2.99 6.28
C ASP A 150 -32.96 2.97 7.77
N CYS A 151 -33.57 1.88 8.24
CA CYS A 151 -33.91 1.62 9.65
C CYS A 151 -32.80 0.92 10.45
N PHE A 152 -31.61 0.75 9.87
CA PHE A 152 -30.42 0.17 10.50
C PHE A 152 -29.18 1.02 10.20
N ALA A 153 -28.15 0.90 11.03
CA ALA A 153 -26.86 1.54 10.82
C ALA A 153 -26.01 0.85 9.73
N GLY A 154 -26.25 -0.44 9.49
CA GLY A 154 -25.63 -1.19 8.39
C GLY A 154 -25.20 -2.60 8.78
N ASN A 155 -24.08 -3.04 8.19
CA ASN A 155 -23.47 -4.36 8.38
C ASN A 155 -24.37 -5.52 7.91
N PHE A 156 -25.19 -5.27 6.90
CA PHE A 156 -25.84 -6.34 6.17
C PHE A 156 -24.77 -7.18 5.49
N ALA A 157 -25.00 -8.49 5.38
CA ALA A 157 -24.16 -9.31 4.52
C ALA A 157 -24.10 -8.66 3.10
N GLY A 158 -22.93 -8.70 2.46
CA GLY A 158 -22.69 -7.97 1.21
C GLY A 158 -22.39 -6.47 1.31
N ASP A 159 -22.44 -5.86 2.50
CA ASP A 159 -21.98 -4.47 2.71
C ASP A 159 -20.46 -4.32 2.50
N VAL A 160 -19.70 -5.42 2.68
CA VAL A 160 -18.27 -5.52 2.38
C VAL A 160 -18.07 -6.27 1.06
N GLY A 161 -17.74 -5.55 -0.01
CA GLY A 161 -17.39 -6.14 -1.31
C GLY A 161 -15.97 -6.70 -1.33
N LEU A 162 -15.69 -7.63 -2.26
CA LEU A 162 -14.37 -8.21 -2.52
C LEU A 162 -13.23 -7.18 -2.53
N LEU A 163 -13.45 -6.08 -3.25
CA LEU A 163 -12.58 -4.91 -3.23
C LEU A 163 -13.34 -3.79 -2.52
N LYS A 164 -12.66 -3.09 -1.59
CA LYS A 164 -13.20 -1.87 -0.96
C LYS A 164 -13.65 -0.90 -2.05
N GLN A 165 -14.86 -0.38 -1.94
CA GLN A 165 -15.40 0.54 -2.94
C GLN A 165 -14.66 1.88 -2.85
N LYS A 166 -13.99 2.27 -3.94
CA LYS A 166 -13.39 3.60 -4.11
C LYS A 166 -14.27 4.43 -5.04
N PHE A 167 -14.57 5.68 -4.67
CA PHE A 167 -15.39 6.58 -5.50
C PHE A 167 -14.49 7.43 -6.41
N GLY A 168 -14.50 7.14 -7.71
CA GLY A 168 -13.72 7.91 -8.69
C GLY A 168 -12.23 7.55 -8.77
N GLU A 169 -11.73 6.67 -7.91
CA GLU A 169 -10.33 6.22 -7.90
C GLU A 169 -10.17 4.84 -8.58
N ARG A 170 -8.98 4.58 -9.10
CA ARG A 170 -8.62 3.28 -9.71
C ARG A 170 -7.98 2.35 -8.67
N TYR A 171 -7.89 1.06 -9.01
CA TYR A 171 -7.35 0.03 -8.13
C TYR A 171 -5.90 -0.29 -8.50
N SER A 172 -5.04 -0.41 -7.51
CA SER A 172 -3.64 -0.79 -7.71
C SER A 172 -3.44 -2.30 -7.63
N ILE A 173 -2.30 -2.80 -8.12
CA ILE A 173 -1.90 -4.20 -7.92
C ILE A 173 -1.77 -4.58 -6.45
N ILE A 174 -1.42 -3.61 -5.58
CA ILE A 174 -1.35 -3.79 -4.13
C ILE A 174 -2.75 -4.05 -3.57
N ASP A 175 -3.76 -3.30 -4.01
CA ASP A 175 -5.16 -3.52 -3.59
C ASP A 175 -5.63 -4.94 -3.95
N ILE A 176 -5.31 -5.41 -5.17
CA ILE A 176 -5.68 -6.76 -5.66
C ILE A 176 -4.94 -7.84 -4.86
N PHE A 177 -3.62 -7.71 -4.68
CA PHE A 177 -2.79 -8.70 -3.99
C PHE A 177 -3.16 -8.83 -2.51
N ASN A 178 -3.36 -7.72 -1.81
CA ASN A 178 -3.79 -7.73 -0.41
C ASN A 178 -5.17 -8.39 -0.25
N THR A 179 -6.06 -8.20 -1.22
CA THR A 179 -7.37 -8.86 -1.22
C THR A 179 -7.25 -10.37 -1.42
N VAL A 180 -6.37 -10.83 -2.32
CA VAL A 180 -6.09 -12.28 -2.50
C VAL A 180 -5.58 -12.90 -1.20
N LYS A 181 -4.65 -12.23 -0.51
CA LYS A 181 -4.15 -12.67 0.80
C LYS A 181 -5.26 -12.73 1.84
N ALA A 182 -6.04 -11.65 1.96
CA ALA A 182 -7.16 -11.60 2.89
C ALA A 182 -8.13 -12.77 2.66
N ILE A 183 -8.50 -13.10 1.42
CA ILE A 183 -9.40 -14.23 1.13
C ILE A 183 -8.73 -15.59 1.45
N ASP A 184 -7.43 -15.73 1.22
CA ASP A 184 -6.72 -16.97 1.52
C ASP A 184 -6.57 -17.18 3.05
N ASP A 185 -6.39 -16.09 3.80
CA ASP A 185 -6.19 -16.04 5.25
C ASP A 185 -7.54 -16.11 6.02
N GLU A 186 -8.55 -15.34 5.59
CA GLU A 186 -9.93 -15.28 6.15
C GLU A 186 -10.85 -16.38 5.61
N GLY A 187 -10.35 -17.24 4.72
CA GLY A 187 -11.15 -18.19 3.96
C GLY A 187 -11.77 -19.33 4.74
N GLN A 188 -11.76 -19.36 6.07
CA GLN A 188 -12.52 -20.33 6.88
C GLN A 188 -13.88 -19.73 7.27
N LEU A 189 -14.93 -20.54 7.31
CA LEU A 189 -16.17 -20.13 7.99
C LEU A 189 -15.83 -19.88 9.46
N LEU A 190 -15.64 -18.61 9.83
CA LEU A 190 -15.29 -18.26 11.19
C LEU A 190 -16.47 -18.62 12.10
N ARG A 191 -16.21 -19.54 13.04
CA ARG A 191 -17.16 -19.90 14.10
C ARG A 191 -17.56 -18.70 14.95
N TYR A 192 -16.66 -17.72 15.09
CA TYR A 192 -16.85 -16.50 15.86
C TYR A 192 -16.58 -15.26 14.99
N PRO A 193 -17.25 -14.12 15.24
CA PRO A 193 -16.87 -12.87 14.59
C PRO A 193 -15.44 -12.47 14.99
N GLU A 194 -14.72 -11.77 14.11
CA GLU A 194 -13.50 -11.06 14.54
C GLU A 194 -13.88 -10.06 15.66
N ASP A 195 -13.11 -10.01 16.75
CA ASP A 195 -13.43 -9.33 18.02
C ASP A 195 -13.50 -7.77 17.94
N LYS A 196 -14.03 -7.19 16.86
CA LYS A 196 -13.92 -5.75 16.54
C LYS A 196 -15.24 -4.97 16.46
N GLY A 197 -16.38 -5.55 16.89
CA GLY A 197 -17.69 -4.88 16.84
C GLY A 197 -18.52 -4.98 18.13
N ASP A 198 -19.37 -3.96 18.39
CA ASP A 198 -20.42 -4.00 19.44
C ASP A 198 -21.44 -5.10 19.06
N GLY A 199 -21.72 -6.06 19.94
CA GLY A 199 -22.58 -7.23 19.65
C GLY A 199 -21.84 -8.55 19.34
N SER A 200 -20.53 -8.49 19.12
CA SER A 200 -19.69 -9.68 18.83
C SER A 200 -19.68 -10.70 19.98
N LYS A 201 -19.64 -10.21 21.23
CA LYS A 201 -19.65 -11.01 22.45
C LYS A 201 -21.02 -11.68 22.68
N GLU A 202 -22.10 -10.97 22.42
CA GLU A 202 -23.48 -11.45 22.52
C GLU A 202 -23.82 -12.48 21.43
N LEU A 203 -23.25 -12.33 20.23
CA LEU A 203 -23.32 -13.32 19.16
C LEU A 203 -22.52 -14.57 19.51
N LYS A 204 -21.30 -14.42 20.00
CA LYS A 204 -20.45 -15.52 20.47
C LYS A 204 -21.15 -16.36 21.55
N ASN A 205 -21.67 -15.72 22.60
CA ASN A 205 -22.39 -16.40 23.68
C ASN A 205 -23.64 -17.14 23.18
N ALA A 206 -24.31 -16.62 22.14
CA ALA A 206 -25.50 -17.26 21.59
C ALA A 206 -25.18 -18.43 20.67
N ILE A 207 -24.09 -18.34 19.91
CA ILE A 207 -23.55 -19.47 19.15
C ILE A 207 -23.18 -20.57 20.14
N GLU A 208 -22.47 -20.25 21.23
CA GLU A 208 -22.12 -21.21 22.29
C GLU A 208 -23.38 -21.85 22.90
N ALA A 209 -24.41 -21.07 23.24
CA ALA A 209 -25.67 -21.59 23.76
C ALA A 209 -26.41 -22.53 22.77
N ASN A 210 -26.45 -22.18 21.49
CA ASN A 210 -27.05 -23.02 20.45
C ASN A 210 -26.28 -24.33 20.27
N TRP A 211 -24.94 -24.28 20.35
CA TRP A 211 -24.09 -25.46 20.34
C TRP A 211 -24.34 -26.36 21.56
N GLU A 212 -24.47 -25.79 22.76
CA GLU A 212 -24.79 -26.54 23.98
C GLU A 212 -26.17 -27.23 23.90
N GLU A 213 -27.20 -26.53 23.40
CA GLU A 213 -28.54 -27.09 23.21
C GLU A 213 -28.50 -28.26 22.21
N LEU A 214 -27.80 -28.08 21.09
CA LEU A 214 -27.66 -29.10 20.06
C LEU A 214 -26.87 -30.33 20.55
N THR A 215 -25.86 -30.10 21.39
CA THR A 215 -25.04 -31.17 21.98
C THR A 215 -25.86 -31.99 22.97
N LYS A 216 -26.65 -31.34 23.84
CA LYS A 216 -27.58 -32.02 24.76
C LYS A 216 -28.64 -32.83 24.01
N GLU A 217 -29.18 -32.27 22.92
CA GLU A 217 -30.16 -32.98 22.08
C GLU A 217 -29.53 -34.18 21.37
N TYR A 218 -28.27 -34.07 20.94
CA TYR A 218 -27.52 -35.16 20.34
C TYR A 218 -27.24 -36.28 21.34
N GLU A 219 -26.82 -35.94 22.56
CA GLU A 219 -26.58 -36.90 23.66
C GLU A 219 -27.86 -37.63 24.08
N ASP A 220 -28.97 -36.91 24.27
CA ASP A 220 -30.27 -37.53 24.57
C ASP A 220 -30.76 -38.42 23.42
N ALA A 221 -30.50 -38.03 22.16
CA ALA A 221 -30.82 -38.86 21.00
C ALA A 221 -29.96 -40.12 20.88
N MET A 222 -28.74 -40.13 21.42
CA MET A 222 -27.88 -41.30 21.54
C MET A 222 -28.37 -42.26 22.64
N GLU A 223 -28.76 -41.73 23.80
CA GLU A 223 -29.27 -42.52 24.93
C GLU A 223 -30.71 -43.02 24.71
N ASN A 224 -31.54 -42.24 24.02
CA ASN A 224 -32.97 -42.50 23.80
C ASN A 224 -33.37 -42.39 22.31
N PRO A 225 -32.95 -43.33 21.43
CA PRO A 225 -33.16 -43.23 19.98
C PRO A 225 -34.64 -43.13 19.54
N CYS A 226 -35.56 -43.67 20.34
CA CYS A 226 -37.00 -43.66 20.05
C CYS A 226 -37.67 -42.29 20.28
N ARG A 227 -36.97 -41.32 20.91
CA ARG A 227 -37.50 -39.98 21.23
C ARG A 227 -36.94 -38.87 20.34
N GLN A 228 -36.23 -39.24 19.27
CA GLN A 228 -35.61 -38.28 18.36
C GLN A 228 -36.62 -37.29 17.79
N ARG A 229 -36.33 -36.01 17.99
CA ARG A 229 -37.10 -34.92 17.41
C ARG A 229 -36.86 -34.86 15.90
N LYS A 230 -37.96 -34.75 15.15
CA LYS A 230 -37.94 -34.60 13.70
C LYS A 230 -38.13 -33.14 13.33
N TYR A 231 -37.23 -32.62 12.51
CA TYR A 231 -37.25 -31.27 11.99
C TYR A 231 -37.72 -31.26 10.54
N SER A 232 -38.46 -30.23 10.17
CA SER A 232 -38.64 -29.88 8.76
C SER A 232 -37.28 -29.42 8.18
N ARG A 233 -37.13 -29.47 6.86
CA ARG A 233 -35.91 -28.98 6.19
C ARG A 233 -35.53 -27.56 6.61
N SER A 234 -36.50 -26.64 6.65
CA SER A 234 -36.27 -25.25 7.06
C SER A 234 -35.88 -25.14 8.54
N GLY A 235 -36.46 -25.98 9.41
CA GLY A 235 -36.07 -26.04 10.82
C GLY A 235 -34.64 -26.54 11.02
N ALA A 236 -34.23 -27.57 10.27
CA ALA A 236 -32.89 -28.14 10.32
C ALA A 236 -31.83 -27.19 9.72
N GLU A 237 -32.11 -26.57 8.57
CA GLU A 237 -31.22 -25.58 7.95
C GLU A 237 -30.99 -24.37 8.86
N ARG A 238 -32.03 -23.92 9.58
CA ARG A 238 -31.94 -22.84 10.55
C ARG A 238 -31.03 -23.20 11.73
N ARG A 239 -31.18 -24.41 12.30
CA ARG A 239 -30.34 -24.91 13.39
C ARG A 239 -28.85 -24.91 13.02
N VAL A 240 -28.51 -25.34 11.79
CA VAL A 240 -27.11 -25.28 11.30
C VAL A 240 -26.63 -23.83 11.20
N ARG A 241 -27.44 -22.92 10.65
CA ARG A 241 -27.07 -21.49 10.48
C ARG A 241 -26.85 -20.77 11.81
N ASP A 242 -27.64 -21.10 12.82
CA ASP A 242 -27.58 -20.49 14.16
C ASP A 242 -26.29 -20.87 14.94
N CYS A 243 -25.48 -21.81 14.42
CA CYS A 243 -24.22 -22.26 14.98
C CYS A 243 -22.96 -21.55 14.42
N PHE A 244 -23.11 -20.59 13.50
CA PHE A 244 -22.00 -19.87 12.87
C PHE A 244 -22.22 -18.34 12.90
N ALA A 245 -21.13 -17.58 12.99
CA ALA A 245 -21.18 -16.11 12.99
C ALA A 245 -21.42 -15.48 11.60
N GLY A 246 -21.36 -16.28 10.53
CA GLY A 246 -21.49 -15.85 9.13
C GLY A 246 -22.65 -16.49 8.36
N THR A 247 -23.04 -15.88 7.25
CA THR A 247 -24.07 -16.45 6.34
C THR A 247 -23.50 -17.61 5.53
N LEU A 248 -23.90 -18.85 5.84
CA LEU A 248 -23.94 -19.92 4.83
C LEU A 248 -24.80 -19.44 3.65
N LYS A 249 -24.41 -19.69 2.39
CA LYS A 249 -25.19 -19.17 1.23
C LYS A 249 -26.59 -19.80 1.20
N GLU A 250 -27.56 -19.11 0.60
CA GLU A 250 -28.93 -19.66 0.37
C GLU A 250 -28.95 -20.85 -0.61
N ASP A 251 -28.01 -20.90 -1.56
CA ASP A 251 -27.83 -22.01 -2.52
C ASP A 251 -26.91 -23.12 -1.99
N THR A 252 -26.44 -23.01 -0.74
CA THR A 252 -25.73 -24.10 -0.10
C THR A 252 -26.77 -25.12 0.31
N ASP A 253 -26.89 -26.22 -0.43
CA ASP A 253 -27.63 -27.36 0.06
C ASP A 253 -26.91 -27.88 1.31
N ILE A 254 -27.45 -27.53 2.48
CA ILE A 254 -26.95 -27.94 3.80
C ILE A 254 -27.06 -29.46 3.94
N PHE A 255 -27.98 -30.09 3.17
CA PHE A 255 -28.24 -31.52 3.19
C PHE A 255 -28.28 -32.11 1.75
N PRO A 256 -27.14 -32.12 1.03
CA PRO A 256 -27.10 -32.47 -0.40
C PRO A 256 -27.40 -33.94 -0.70
N ASN A 257 -27.29 -34.81 0.30
CA ASN A 257 -27.43 -36.26 0.17
C ASN A 257 -28.86 -36.78 0.45
N VAL A 258 -29.79 -35.90 0.85
CA VAL A 258 -31.17 -36.29 1.20
C VAL A 258 -32.09 -35.96 0.03
N ARG A 259 -32.76 -36.99 -0.54
CA ARG A 259 -33.65 -36.87 -1.72
C ARG A 259 -34.60 -35.67 -1.60
N ASN A 260 -34.83 -34.96 -2.72
CA ASN A 260 -35.69 -33.78 -2.90
C ASN A 260 -37.21 -34.01 -2.65
N SER A 261 -37.58 -34.77 -1.61
CA SER A 261 -38.96 -34.98 -1.17
C SER A 261 -39.38 -33.85 -0.22
N ARG A 262 -40.58 -33.29 -0.44
CA ARG A 262 -41.21 -32.28 0.44
C ARG A 262 -41.50 -32.79 1.86
N GLU A 263 -41.47 -34.11 2.05
CA GLU A 263 -41.81 -34.81 3.31
C GLU A 263 -40.57 -35.28 4.08
N ALA A 264 -39.36 -34.95 3.61
CA ALA A 264 -38.12 -35.33 4.28
C ALA A 264 -38.05 -34.66 5.68
N THR A 265 -37.87 -35.49 6.70
CA THR A 265 -37.65 -35.06 8.08
C THR A 265 -36.20 -35.30 8.45
N PHE A 266 -35.59 -34.34 9.14
CA PHE A 266 -34.18 -34.35 9.55
C PHE A 266 -34.11 -34.56 11.05
N ASN A 267 -33.10 -35.30 11.52
CA ASN A 267 -32.85 -35.48 12.94
C ASN A 267 -31.57 -34.74 13.37
N VAL A 268 -31.26 -34.80 14.66
CA VAL A 268 -30.08 -34.14 15.23
C VAL A 268 -28.75 -34.69 14.67
N PHE A 269 -28.71 -35.95 14.23
CA PHE A 269 -27.53 -36.54 13.59
C PHE A 269 -27.27 -35.93 12.19
N ASP A 270 -28.33 -35.71 11.41
CA ASP A 270 -28.25 -35.03 10.12
C ASP A 270 -27.70 -33.60 10.31
N ILE A 271 -28.26 -32.86 11.27
CA ILE A 271 -27.87 -31.48 11.59
C ILE A 271 -26.40 -31.43 12.06
N LYS A 272 -25.99 -32.35 12.94
CA LYS A 272 -24.61 -32.46 13.43
C LYS A 272 -23.62 -32.75 12.30
N SER A 273 -23.95 -33.70 11.42
CA SER A 273 -23.14 -34.01 10.24
C SER A 273 -22.99 -32.83 9.28
N ALA A 274 -24.04 -32.02 9.11
CA ALA A 274 -23.97 -30.81 8.32
C ALA A 274 -23.07 -29.75 8.97
N ILE A 275 -23.19 -29.53 10.28
CA ILE A 275 -22.33 -28.60 11.04
C ILE A 275 -20.85 -29.00 10.90
N ASP A 276 -20.53 -30.27 11.13
CA ASP A 276 -19.15 -30.78 11.02
C ASP A 276 -18.59 -30.60 9.59
N ASN A 277 -19.42 -30.71 8.56
CA ASN A 277 -19.02 -30.41 7.16
C ASN A 277 -18.68 -28.93 6.93
N PHE A 278 -19.39 -28.02 7.59
CA PHE A 278 -19.21 -26.58 7.42
C PHE A 278 -18.07 -26.01 8.27
N ASP A 279 -17.80 -26.59 9.44
CA ASP A 279 -16.65 -26.26 10.27
C ASP A 279 -15.30 -26.44 9.53
N GLU A 280 -15.22 -27.39 8.60
CA GLU A 280 -13.98 -27.71 7.86
C GLU A 280 -13.84 -26.98 6.50
N LYS A 281 -14.84 -26.19 6.08
CA LYS A 281 -14.95 -25.73 4.68
C LYS A 281 -14.48 -24.29 4.45
N LYS A 282 -13.76 -24.09 3.34
CA LYS A 282 -13.35 -22.75 2.89
C LYS A 282 -14.46 -21.97 2.18
N LEU A 283 -14.46 -20.65 2.31
CA LEU A 283 -15.49 -19.74 1.73
C LEU A 283 -15.48 -19.74 0.19
N ILE A 284 -14.29 -19.90 -0.40
CA ILE A 284 -14.06 -20.08 -1.84
C ILE A 284 -12.97 -21.12 -2.03
N ASP A 285 -13.20 -22.08 -2.91
CA ASP A 285 -12.18 -23.06 -3.27
C ASP A 285 -11.15 -22.42 -4.22
N LYS A 286 -9.87 -22.49 -3.84
CA LYS A 286 -8.76 -22.07 -4.71
C LYS A 286 -8.78 -22.80 -6.05
N TYR A 287 -9.01 -24.11 -6.02
CA TYR A 287 -9.06 -24.96 -7.20
C TYR A 287 -10.49 -25.44 -7.48
N PRO A 288 -10.83 -25.69 -8.75
CA PRO A 288 -12.14 -26.24 -9.10
C PRO A 288 -12.31 -27.65 -8.50
N LYS A 289 -13.56 -28.08 -8.31
CA LYS A 289 -13.87 -29.45 -7.90
C LYS A 289 -13.39 -30.46 -8.95
N PRO A 290 -13.04 -31.69 -8.53
CA PRO A 290 -12.57 -32.73 -9.45
C PRO A 290 -13.54 -32.98 -10.60
N GLY A 291 -13.05 -32.95 -11.84
CA GLY A 291 -13.91 -33.11 -13.02
C GLY A 291 -13.24 -32.85 -14.38
N ARG A 292 -14.03 -32.91 -15.46
CA ARG A 292 -13.53 -32.72 -16.84
C ARG A 292 -13.08 -31.27 -17.05
N GLY A 293 -11.83 -31.08 -17.50
CA GLY A 293 -11.23 -29.75 -17.73
C GLY A 293 -10.67 -29.08 -16.46
N GLU A 294 -10.42 -29.87 -15.40
CA GLU A 294 -9.84 -29.39 -14.15
C GLU A 294 -8.41 -28.86 -14.32
N ASP A 295 -7.54 -29.60 -15.03
CA ASP A 295 -6.12 -29.24 -15.16
C ASP A 295 -5.92 -27.88 -15.84
N GLU A 296 -6.72 -27.59 -16.87
CA GLU A 296 -6.68 -26.33 -17.59
C GLU A 296 -7.15 -25.16 -16.70
N LYS A 297 -8.20 -25.38 -15.90
CA LYS A 297 -8.69 -24.38 -14.93
C LYS A 297 -7.72 -24.16 -13.78
N ARG A 298 -7.09 -25.21 -13.26
CA ARG A 298 -6.03 -25.12 -12.23
C ARG A 298 -4.84 -24.33 -12.77
N LYS A 299 -4.39 -24.64 -13.98
CA LYS A 299 -3.31 -23.91 -14.64
C LYS A 299 -3.62 -22.43 -14.81
N ASN A 300 -4.83 -22.08 -15.26
CA ASN A 300 -5.25 -20.68 -15.37
C ASN A 300 -5.24 -19.96 -14.01
N VAL A 301 -5.71 -20.61 -12.94
CA VAL A 301 -5.64 -20.06 -11.58
C VAL A 301 -4.19 -19.79 -11.17
N ASP A 302 -3.30 -20.76 -11.38
CA ASP A 302 -1.90 -20.61 -11.02
C ASP A 302 -1.21 -19.53 -11.86
N ASP A 303 -1.48 -19.45 -13.16
CA ASP A 303 -0.96 -18.42 -14.07
C ASP A 303 -1.41 -17.01 -13.67
N GLN A 304 -2.69 -16.83 -13.32
CA GLN A 304 -3.22 -15.53 -12.85
C GLN A 304 -2.56 -15.10 -11.53
N ARG A 305 -2.40 -16.03 -10.59
CA ARG A 305 -1.79 -15.75 -9.29
C ARG A 305 -0.30 -15.44 -9.42
N ALA A 306 0.42 -16.18 -10.27
CA ALA A 306 1.82 -15.90 -10.59
C ALA A 306 1.98 -14.53 -11.28
N GLY A 307 1.07 -14.17 -12.18
CA GLY A 307 1.05 -12.85 -12.84
C GLY A 307 0.88 -11.70 -11.85
N ILE A 308 -0.09 -11.82 -10.93
CA ILE A 308 -0.31 -10.81 -9.88
C ILE A 308 0.89 -10.70 -8.94
N LEU A 309 1.46 -11.82 -8.50
CA LEU A 309 2.65 -11.83 -7.62
C LEU A 309 3.85 -11.17 -8.30
N THR A 310 4.13 -11.53 -9.56
CA THR A 310 5.24 -10.96 -10.34
C THR A 310 5.10 -9.45 -10.50
N GLU A 311 3.88 -8.99 -10.80
CA GLU A 311 3.60 -7.56 -10.96
C GLU A 311 3.70 -6.80 -9.64
N TYR A 312 3.20 -7.38 -8.55
CA TYR A 312 3.34 -6.86 -7.19
C TYR A 312 4.80 -6.74 -6.78
N GLU A 313 5.60 -7.79 -6.95
CA GLU A 313 7.03 -7.80 -6.65
C GLU A 313 7.79 -6.76 -7.49
N LYS A 314 7.45 -6.63 -8.79
CA LYS A 314 8.01 -5.61 -9.67
C LYS A 314 7.67 -4.19 -9.19
N THR A 315 6.47 -4.01 -8.65
CA THR A 315 5.97 -2.71 -8.17
C THR A 315 6.61 -2.30 -6.85
N ILE A 316 6.87 -3.27 -5.96
CA ILE A 316 7.57 -3.04 -4.68
C ILE A 316 9.08 -2.89 -4.85
N LYS A 317 9.64 -3.37 -5.96
CA LYS A 317 11.05 -3.20 -6.27
C LYS A 317 11.36 -1.73 -6.53
N LEU A 318 11.77 -1.03 -5.48
CA LEU A 318 12.18 0.36 -5.48
C LEU A 318 13.21 0.62 -6.59
N VAL A 319 12.81 1.37 -7.62
CA VAL A 319 13.70 1.75 -8.73
C VAL A 319 14.44 3.01 -8.32
N THR A 320 15.76 2.93 -8.12
CA THR A 320 16.60 4.11 -7.87
C THR A 320 16.67 4.95 -9.13
N ILE A 321 16.16 6.18 -9.07
CA ILE A 321 16.15 7.13 -10.21
C ILE A 321 17.23 8.19 -10.08
N SER A 322 17.56 8.57 -8.84
CA SER A 322 18.64 9.50 -8.52
C SER A 322 19.45 8.94 -7.37
N TYR A 323 20.75 9.18 -7.40
CA TYR A 323 21.68 8.85 -6.31
C TYR A 323 22.66 10.00 -6.13
N GLY A 324 23.05 10.22 -4.88
CA GLY A 324 24.13 11.11 -4.50
C GLY A 324 24.75 10.64 -3.19
N THR A 325 25.60 11.48 -2.64
CA THR A 325 26.24 11.25 -1.35
C THR A 325 25.71 12.26 -0.33
N GLY A 326 25.66 11.86 0.93
CA GLY A 326 25.46 12.75 2.06
C GLY A 326 26.32 12.28 3.23
N PHE A 327 26.26 13.01 4.33
CA PHE A 327 26.96 12.62 5.56
C PHE A 327 26.24 13.09 6.81
N LEU A 328 26.41 12.35 7.91
CA LEU A 328 25.76 12.60 9.18
C LEU A 328 26.50 13.67 10.00
N ILE A 329 25.74 14.58 10.60
CA ILE A 329 26.25 15.69 11.45
C ILE A 329 25.76 15.63 12.91
N GLY A 330 25.12 14.52 13.30
CA GLY A 330 24.62 14.27 14.66
C GLY A 330 23.08 14.32 14.74
N ASN A 331 22.51 13.76 15.81
CA ASN A 331 21.06 13.73 16.09
C ASN A 331 20.19 13.23 14.92
N GLY A 332 20.64 12.22 14.18
CA GLY A 332 19.91 11.70 13.01
C GLY A 332 19.86 12.66 11.81
N LEU A 333 20.60 13.78 11.84
CA LEU A 333 20.64 14.75 10.76
C LEU A 333 21.74 14.42 9.75
N ALA A 334 21.40 14.55 8.47
CA ALA A 334 22.31 14.37 7.34
C ALA A 334 22.34 15.59 6.42
N ILE A 335 23.48 15.84 5.81
CA ILE A 335 23.67 16.91 4.82
C ILE A 335 23.89 16.30 3.45
N THR A 336 23.28 16.90 2.44
CA THR A 336 23.56 16.63 1.02
C THR A 336 23.37 17.91 0.19
N ASN A 337 23.47 17.82 -1.14
CA ASN A 337 23.11 18.93 -2.02
C ASN A 337 21.62 18.94 -2.35
N GLU A 338 21.07 20.13 -2.60
CA GLU A 338 19.68 20.27 -3.06
C GLU A 338 19.48 19.54 -4.39
N HIS A 339 20.39 19.68 -5.35
CA HIS A 339 20.22 19.05 -6.67
C HIS A 339 20.19 17.51 -6.62
N VAL A 340 20.75 16.88 -5.58
CA VAL A 340 20.71 15.43 -5.38
C VAL A 340 19.28 14.98 -5.08
N ILE A 341 18.54 15.78 -4.31
CA ILE A 341 17.16 15.51 -3.90
C ILE A 341 16.11 16.24 -4.75
N ARG A 342 16.52 17.05 -5.74
CA ARG A 342 15.61 17.87 -6.55
C ARG A 342 14.48 17.07 -7.19
N ARG A 343 14.74 15.84 -7.63
CA ARG A 343 13.68 14.97 -8.19
C ARG A 343 12.59 14.66 -7.17
N TYR A 344 12.96 14.43 -5.91
CA TYR A 344 12.01 14.26 -4.81
C TYR A 344 11.24 15.56 -4.55
N LEU A 345 11.94 16.71 -4.44
CA LEU A 345 11.31 18.01 -4.20
C LEU A 345 10.31 18.44 -5.27
N ASN A 346 10.48 17.97 -6.51
CA ASN A 346 9.57 18.29 -7.60
C ASN A 346 8.24 17.50 -7.55
N ASP A 347 8.21 16.33 -6.91
CA ASP A 347 7.06 15.42 -6.90
C ASP A 347 7.17 14.44 -5.69
N GLU A 348 6.86 14.96 -4.50
CA GLU A 348 6.98 14.22 -3.24
C GLU A 348 6.00 13.05 -3.11
N GLU A 349 4.89 13.08 -3.86
CA GLU A 349 3.90 11.99 -3.87
C GLU A 349 4.41 10.77 -4.63
N ARG A 350 5.18 10.99 -5.69
CA ARG A 350 5.70 9.93 -6.56
C ARG A 350 7.03 9.35 -6.08
N TYR A 351 7.83 10.15 -5.39
CA TYR A 351 9.21 9.80 -5.05
C TYR A 351 9.39 9.67 -3.53
N GLY A 352 10.09 8.61 -3.12
CA GLY A 352 10.55 8.45 -1.74
C GLY A 352 12.04 8.77 -1.61
N LEU A 353 12.43 9.36 -0.48
CA LEU A 353 13.81 9.69 -0.16
C LEU A 353 14.37 8.76 0.92
N PHE A 354 15.55 8.22 0.66
CA PHE A 354 16.18 7.23 1.54
C PHE A 354 17.68 7.48 1.68
N VAL A 355 18.22 7.16 2.86
CA VAL A 355 19.67 7.09 3.12
C VAL A 355 20.09 5.66 3.37
N SER A 356 21.30 5.31 2.94
CA SER A 356 21.81 3.93 3.01
C SER A 356 23.33 3.90 3.14
N ASN A 357 23.85 2.91 3.86
CA ASN A 357 25.22 2.44 3.83
C ASN A 357 25.27 1.02 4.42
N GLU A 358 26.46 0.46 4.63
CA GLU A 358 26.65 -0.90 5.16
C GLU A 358 25.97 -1.15 6.51
N LEU A 359 25.95 -0.16 7.42
CA LEU A 359 25.36 -0.31 8.76
C LEU A 359 23.90 0.14 8.85
N ILE A 360 23.53 1.16 8.07
CA ILE A 360 22.18 1.74 8.02
C ILE A 360 21.25 0.90 7.13
N HIS A 361 21.83 0.12 6.20
CA HIS A 361 21.17 -0.60 5.12
C HIS A 361 20.33 0.30 4.21
N CYS A 362 19.13 0.69 4.63
CA CYS A 362 18.26 1.62 3.93
C CYS A 362 17.18 2.16 4.89
N LEU A 363 17.15 3.48 5.11
CA LEU A 363 16.16 4.13 5.97
C LEU A 363 15.42 5.23 5.20
N PRO A 364 14.09 5.35 5.39
CA PRO A 364 13.34 6.50 4.90
C PRO A 364 13.83 7.77 5.60
N THR A 365 13.76 8.89 4.87
CA THR A 365 14.36 10.16 5.31
C THR A 365 13.46 11.32 4.91
N GLU A 366 13.37 12.30 5.80
CA GLU A 366 12.57 13.51 5.61
C GLU A 366 13.47 14.70 5.29
N VAL A 367 12.96 15.64 4.51
CA VAL A 367 13.66 16.90 4.24
C VAL A 367 13.28 17.92 5.31
N VAL A 368 14.27 18.39 6.07
CA VAL A 368 14.08 19.42 7.12
C VAL A 368 14.16 20.81 6.51
N PHE A 369 15.15 21.02 5.64
CA PHE A 369 15.41 22.34 5.07
C PHE A 369 16.12 22.25 3.72
N VAL A 370 15.83 23.19 2.82
CA VAL A 370 16.46 23.32 1.51
C VAL A 370 17.00 24.75 1.32
N ASP A 371 18.27 24.87 0.97
CA ASP A 371 18.94 26.11 0.54
C ASP A 371 19.29 25.98 -0.96
N ASP A 372 18.36 26.41 -1.80
CA ASP A 372 18.49 26.45 -3.25
C ASP A 372 19.64 27.37 -3.71
N LYS A 373 19.91 28.45 -2.98
CA LYS A 373 20.95 29.44 -3.32
C LYS A 373 22.34 28.86 -3.22
N ASN A 374 22.60 28.07 -2.17
CA ASN A 374 23.89 27.42 -1.93
C ASN A 374 23.93 25.96 -2.34
N ASP A 375 22.83 25.40 -2.85
CA ASP A 375 22.73 24.00 -3.30
C ASP A 375 22.98 23.01 -2.15
N LEU A 376 22.32 23.24 -1.01
CA LEU A 376 22.40 22.43 0.20
C LEU A 376 21.01 21.98 0.66
N ALA A 377 20.94 20.78 1.22
CA ALA A 377 19.74 20.26 1.87
C ALA A 377 20.10 19.60 3.21
N LEU A 378 19.25 19.81 4.20
CA LEU A 378 19.30 19.17 5.50
C LEU A 378 18.20 18.12 5.57
N LEU A 379 18.60 16.90 5.91
CA LEU A 379 17.75 15.73 5.98
C LEU A 379 17.67 15.21 7.42
N HIS A 380 16.54 14.60 7.79
CA HIS A 380 16.33 13.96 9.09
C HIS A 380 15.98 12.49 8.91
N CYS A 381 16.70 11.63 9.64
CA CYS A 381 16.55 10.19 9.66
C CYS A 381 15.92 9.77 10.99
N PRO A 382 14.58 9.79 11.13
CA PRO A 382 13.90 9.63 12.42
C PRO A 382 14.18 8.29 13.11
N ASN A 383 14.40 7.24 12.32
CA ASN A 383 14.65 5.88 12.82
C ASN A 383 16.14 5.56 13.02
N LEU A 384 17.04 6.55 12.86
CA LEU A 384 18.47 6.34 13.04
C LEU A 384 18.86 6.56 14.50
N ASN A 385 18.98 5.49 15.27
CA ASN A 385 19.53 5.57 16.62
C ASN A 385 21.06 5.52 16.58
N LEU A 386 21.70 6.69 16.71
CA LEU A 386 23.16 6.81 16.74
C LEU A 386 23.80 6.15 17.97
N ASN A 387 23.03 5.88 19.03
CA ASN A 387 23.56 5.22 20.23
C ASN A 387 23.65 3.69 20.09
N ASP A 388 22.81 3.10 19.23
CA ASP A 388 22.76 1.64 18.98
C ASP A 388 23.67 1.22 17.81
N THR A 389 24.20 2.19 17.07
CA THR A 389 25.03 1.97 15.89
C THR A 389 26.42 2.55 16.16
N GLU A 390 27.51 1.87 15.78
CA GLU A 390 28.88 2.42 15.89
C GLU A 390 29.15 3.58 14.90
N ILE A 391 28.13 4.37 14.59
CA ILE A 391 28.13 5.43 13.58
C ILE A 391 28.44 6.75 14.27
N GLY A 392 29.66 7.25 14.08
CA GLY A 392 30.04 8.60 14.51
C GLY A 392 29.35 9.68 13.67
N SER A 393 29.28 10.89 14.21
CA SER A 393 28.88 12.09 13.45
C SER A 393 30.10 12.91 13.04
N PHE A 394 30.03 13.58 11.90
CA PHE A 394 31.08 14.50 11.48
C PHE A 394 30.97 15.87 12.16
N ASN A 395 32.13 16.38 12.60
CA ASN A 395 32.25 17.76 13.06
C ASN A 395 32.55 18.70 11.90
N LEU A 396 31.69 19.72 11.72
CA LEU A 396 31.91 20.80 10.77
C LEU A 396 32.96 21.78 11.31
N CYS A 397 33.93 22.17 10.48
CA CYS A 397 34.97 23.13 10.81
C CYS A 397 34.95 24.31 9.81
N GLY A 398 34.78 25.53 10.33
CA GLY A 398 34.63 26.74 9.52
C GLY A 398 35.95 27.35 9.03
N VAL A 399 37.05 26.60 9.09
CA VAL A 399 38.37 27.04 8.62
C VAL A 399 38.38 27.05 7.10
N ASP A 400 38.91 28.11 6.50
CA ASP A 400 39.00 28.24 5.05
C ASP A 400 39.97 27.21 4.45
N LEU A 401 39.58 26.66 3.30
CA LEU A 401 40.42 25.77 2.49
C LEU A 401 41.46 26.61 1.75
N LEU A 402 42.75 26.35 1.97
CA LEU A 402 43.87 27.08 1.34
C LEU A 402 44.41 26.33 0.13
N VAL A 403 44.82 27.05 -0.92
CA VAL A 403 45.43 26.46 -2.13
C VAL A 403 46.68 25.66 -1.78
N GLY A 404 46.82 24.47 -2.36
CA GLY A 404 47.91 23.53 -2.09
C GLY A 404 47.67 22.58 -0.91
N GLN A 405 46.63 22.82 -0.10
CA GLN A 405 46.29 21.98 1.05
C GLN A 405 45.77 20.61 0.62
N SER A 406 46.34 19.55 1.20
CA SER A 406 45.83 18.18 1.05
C SER A 406 44.51 17.99 1.79
N VAL A 407 43.57 17.32 1.13
CA VAL A 407 42.25 16.98 1.64
C VAL A 407 41.89 15.56 1.19
N PHE A 408 40.89 14.97 1.83
CA PHE A 408 40.30 13.72 1.37
C PHE A 408 38.78 13.78 1.45
N CYS A 409 38.12 12.98 0.62
CA CYS A 409 36.67 12.97 0.47
C CYS A 409 36.15 11.54 0.57
N PHE A 410 34.88 11.42 0.98
CA PHE A 410 34.12 10.19 0.84
C PHE A 410 32.99 10.36 -0.18
N GLY A 411 32.70 9.30 -0.94
CA GLY A 411 31.63 9.37 -1.93
C GLY A 411 31.18 8.03 -2.47
N TYR A 412 30.00 8.05 -3.07
CA TYR A 412 29.38 6.92 -3.75
C TYR A 412 29.17 7.22 -5.24
N PRO A 413 30.18 6.98 -6.09
CA PRO A 413 30.02 7.18 -7.53
C PRO A 413 29.03 6.15 -8.13
N PRO A 414 28.53 6.40 -9.35
CA PRO A 414 27.44 5.64 -9.98
C PRO A 414 27.78 4.18 -10.18
N THR A 415 29.04 3.95 -10.55
CA THR A 415 29.59 2.64 -10.87
C THR A 415 29.90 1.82 -9.62
N HIS A 416 29.85 2.44 -8.43
CA HIS A 416 30.14 1.77 -7.17
C HIS A 416 28.90 1.10 -6.59
N ARG A 417 28.88 -0.23 -6.69
CA ARG A 417 27.82 -1.10 -6.15
C ARG A 417 28.03 -1.49 -4.69
N GLY A 418 29.18 -1.20 -4.09
CA GLY A 418 29.44 -1.49 -2.69
C GLY A 418 28.62 -0.62 -1.73
N GLU A 419 28.52 -1.10 -0.49
CA GLU A 419 27.75 -0.47 0.60
C GLU A 419 28.60 0.53 1.42
N THR A 420 29.92 0.34 1.44
CA THR A 420 30.90 1.26 2.05
C THR A 420 31.27 2.40 1.08
N ALA A 421 31.48 3.61 1.60
CA ALA A 421 31.90 4.75 0.77
C ALA A 421 33.34 4.59 0.24
N LEU A 422 33.63 5.18 -0.92
CA LEU A 422 35.00 5.21 -1.46
C LEU A 422 35.78 6.39 -0.87
N PHE A 423 37.05 6.14 -0.54
CA PHE A 423 38.01 7.17 -0.13
C PHE A 423 38.75 7.73 -1.35
N VAL A 424 38.82 9.05 -1.44
CA VAL A 424 39.52 9.76 -2.52
C VAL A 424 40.34 10.91 -1.94
N GLU A 425 41.64 10.92 -2.23
CA GLU A 425 42.51 12.04 -1.88
C GLU A 425 42.53 13.14 -2.94
N GLY A 426 42.84 14.35 -2.52
CA GLY A 426 42.96 15.50 -3.40
C GLY A 426 43.69 16.67 -2.78
N LYS A 427 43.81 17.73 -3.57
CA LYS A 427 44.37 19.01 -3.13
C LYS A 427 43.48 20.17 -3.52
N VAL A 428 43.49 21.22 -2.72
CA VAL A 428 42.86 22.48 -3.08
C VAL A 428 43.65 23.12 -4.24
N ALA A 429 43.01 23.25 -5.39
CA ALA A 429 43.62 23.75 -6.61
C ALA A 429 43.47 25.26 -6.78
N GLY A 430 42.40 25.86 -6.24
CA GLY A 430 42.12 27.27 -6.41
C GLY A 430 40.72 27.67 -5.95
N TYR A 431 40.27 28.82 -6.42
CA TYR A 431 38.93 29.33 -6.18
C TYR A 431 38.28 29.74 -7.49
N LYS A 432 36.98 29.46 -7.61
CA LYS A 432 36.16 29.87 -8.74
C LYS A 432 35.24 31.01 -8.33
N LYS A 433 35.46 32.18 -8.92
CA LYS A 433 34.55 33.33 -8.73
C LYS A 433 33.25 33.08 -9.48
N GLU A 434 32.13 33.34 -8.82
CA GLU A 434 30.80 33.35 -9.41
C GLU A 434 30.23 34.77 -9.31
N LEU A 435 29.54 35.23 -10.36
CA LEU A 435 28.96 36.57 -10.39
C LEU A 435 27.91 36.69 -9.27
N HIS A 436 28.04 37.70 -8.41
CA HIS A 436 27.16 37.95 -7.25
C HIS A 436 27.07 36.81 -6.22
N LYS A 437 28.03 35.88 -6.19
CA LYS A 437 28.10 34.80 -5.21
C LYS A 437 29.49 34.72 -4.58
N GLU A 438 29.54 34.20 -3.35
CA GLU A 438 30.84 33.87 -2.74
C GLU A 438 31.59 32.84 -3.61
N PRO A 439 32.93 32.96 -3.71
CA PRO A 439 33.73 32.04 -4.51
C PRO A 439 33.61 30.60 -4.00
N LEU A 440 33.52 29.66 -4.95
CA LEU A 440 33.63 28.24 -4.65
C LEU A 440 35.10 27.84 -4.55
N VAL A 441 35.37 26.81 -3.75
CA VAL A 441 36.71 26.22 -3.69
C VAL A 441 36.80 25.14 -4.77
N THR A 442 37.90 25.11 -5.51
CA THR A 442 38.16 24.11 -6.53
C THR A 442 39.16 23.09 -5.99
N LEU A 443 38.81 21.81 -6.03
CA LEU A 443 39.70 20.70 -5.71
C LEU A 443 40.20 20.02 -6.99
N ASN A 444 41.43 19.52 -6.97
CA ASN A 444 41.90 18.51 -7.90
C ASN A 444 41.77 17.14 -7.21
N CYS A 445 40.72 16.39 -7.54
CA CYS A 445 40.45 15.06 -7.00
C CYS A 445 39.64 14.22 -8.00
N SER A 446 39.73 12.89 -7.91
CA SER A 446 39.06 11.98 -8.84
C SER A 446 37.63 11.62 -8.42
N LEU A 447 36.79 12.64 -8.14
CA LEU A 447 35.36 12.41 -7.88
C LEU A 447 34.55 12.40 -9.19
N ARG A 448 33.35 11.82 -9.15
CA ARG A 448 32.41 11.73 -10.28
C ARG A 448 30.99 12.07 -9.82
N SER A 449 30.11 12.35 -10.79
CA SER A 449 28.66 12.52 -10.58
C SER A 449 28.12 11.40 -9.68
N GLY A 450 27.55 11.72 -8.51
CA GLY A 450 27.23 10.74 -7.46
C GLY A 450 28.00 10.95 -6.15
N CYS A 451 29.21 11.50 -6.21
CA CYS A 451 29.94 11.97 -5.04
C CYS A 451 29.44 13.33 -4.54
N SER A 452 28.54 13.99 -5.27
CA SER A 452 27.97 15.28 -4.84
C SER A 452 27.19 15.11 -3.55
N GLY A 453 27.38 16.07 -2.64
CA GLY A 453 26.88 16.06 -1.27
C GLY A 453 27.81 15.34 -0.29
N GLY A 454 28.89 14.73 -0.78
CA GLY A 454 29.91 14.09 0.06
C GLY A 454 30.75 15.07 0.87
N PRO A 455 31.35 14.62 1.99
CA PRO A 455 32.16 15.46 2.84
C PRO A 455 33.58 15.65 2.28
N VAL A 456 34.10 16.89 2.36
CA VAL A 456 35.50 17.24 2.14
C VAL A 456 36.17 17.43 3.48
N MET A 457 37.23 16.68 3.76
CA MET A 457 37.78 16.53 5.10
C MET A 457 39.30 16.68 5.16
N ARG A 458 39.78 16.92 6.38
CA ARG A 458 41.19 16.89 6.75
C ARG A 458 41.35 16.49 8.21
N ARG A 459 42.50 15.90 8.56
CA ARG A 459 42.92 15.72 9.95
C ARG A 459 43.52 17.02 10.50
N ILE A 460 42.91 17.59 11.53
CA ILE A 460 43.38 18.77 12.27
C ILE A 460 43.55 18.38 13.73
N LYS A 461 44.75 18.57 14.30
CA LYS A 461 45.06 18.20 15.71
C LYS A 461 44.67 16.75 16.05
N GLY A 462 44.91 15.83 15.10
CA GLY A 462 44.59 14.42 15.29
C GLY A 462 43.12 14.04 15.12
N GLN A 463 42.21 14.96 14.77
CA GLN A 463 40.79 14.67 14.54
C GLN A 463 40.38 14.93 13.09
N ILE A 464 39.50 14.09 12.56
CA ILE A 464 38.90 14.30 11.24
C ILE A 464 37.79 15.34 11.34
N VAL A 465 37.87 16.38 10.52
CA VAL A 465 36.87 17.44 10.44
C VAL A 465 36.44 17.70 9.00
N VAL A 466 35.18 18.08 8.82
CA VAL A 466 34.61 18.44 7.52
C VAL A 466 34.82 19.94 7.28
N LEU A 467 35.48 20.27 6.17
CA LEU A 467 35.79 21.62 5.73
C LEU A 467 34.90 22.09 4.58
N GLY A 468 34.15 21.18 3.96
CA GLY A 468 33.18 21.54 2.93
C GLY A 468 32.37 20.36 2.42
N VAL A 469 31.45 20.67 1.51
CA VAL A 469 30.57 19.72 0.83
C VAL A 469 30.91 19.71 -0.65
N VAL A 470 31.13 18.52 -1.20
CA VAL A 470 31.38 18.33 -2.63
C VAL A 470 30.17 18.83 -3.41
N ARG A 471 30.41 19.71 -4.38
CA ARG A 471 29.40 20.24 -5.29
C ARG A 471 29.84 19.99 -6.73
N GLU A 472 29.44 18.85 -7.24
CA GLU A 472 29.66 18.50 -8.63
C GLU A 472 28.39 18.80 -9.44
N LEU A 473 28.18 20.07 -9.77
CA LEU A 473 27.26 20.42 -10.84
C LEU A 473 27.90 19.98 -12.16
N HIS A 474 27.50 18.83 -12.68
CA HIS A 474 27.70 18.56 -14.09
C HIS A 474 27.05 19.69 -14.89
N LYS A 475 27.87 20.58 -15.46
CA LYS A 475 27.55 21.11 -16.77
C LYS A 475 27.76 19.95 -17.74
N GLN A 476 26.66 19.54 -18.35
CA GLN A 476 26.51 18.51 -19.38
C GLN A 476 26.28 17.08 -18.87
N ASP A 477 25.02 16.80 -18.52
CA ASP A 477 24.35 15.75 -19.31
C ASP A 477 24.48 16.18 -20.77
N ILE A 478 25.49 15.65 -21.48
CA ILE A 478 25.64 15.90 -22.93
C ILE A 478 24.30 15.55 -23.61
N PHE A 479 23.57 14.59 -23.04
CA PHE A 479 22.29 14.13 -23.53
C PHE A 479 21.18 14.28 -22.50
N GLU A 480 20.09 14.94 -22.92
CA GLU A 480 18.84 14.96 -22.18
C GLU A 480 18.26 13.54 -22.07
N GLU A 481 17.37 13.30 -21.10
CA GLU A 481 16.73 11.99 -20.89
C GLU A 481 16.04 11.45 -22.16
N ASN A 482 15.42 12.36 -22.92
CA ASN A 482 14.82 12.07 -24.23
C ASN A 482 15.86 11.60 -25.26
N GLU A 483 17.07 12.17 -25.23
CA GLU A 483 18.18 11.84 -26.14
C GLU A 483 18.85 10.50 -25.74
N ARG A 484 18.83 10.12 -24.45
CA ARG A 484 19.25 8.79 -23.97
C ARG A 484 18.28 7.70 -24.38
N ASN A 485 16.99 7.91 -24.13
CA ASN A 485 15.94 6.97 -24.55
C ASN A 485 15.92 6.79 -26.07
N PHE A 486 16.20 7.86 -26.82
CA PHE A 486 16.38 7.81 -28.27
C PHE A 486 17.55 6.91 -28.69
N MET A 487 18.70 7.01 -28.05
CA MET A 487 19.88 6.18 -28.33
C MET A 487 19.63 4.69 -28.04
N GLU A 488 18.98 4.37 -26.92
CA GLU A 488 18.60 2.99 -26.60
C GLU A 488 17.62 2.41 -27.61
N ASN A 489 16.65 3.20 -28.06
CA ASN A 489 15.68 2.78 -29.08
C ASN A 489 16.34 2.57 -30.44
N MET A 490 17.29 3.42 -30.85
CA MET A 490 18.06 3.19 -32.06
C MET A 490 18.91 1.93 -31.99
N ASN A 491 19.54 1.65 -30.85
CA ASN A 491 20.35 0.43 -30.68
C ASN A 491 19.48 -0.84 -30.77
N LYS A 492 18.26 -0.79 -30.24
CA LYS A 492 17.28 -1.88 -30.36
C LYS A 492 16.74 -2.06 -31.79
N GLN A 493 16.65 -0.98 -32.57
CA GLN A 493 16.09 -1.00 -33.94
C GLN A 493 17.16 -1.11 -35.04
N ALA A 494 18.45 -1.10 -34.70
CA ALA A 494 19.56 -1.16 -35.64
C ALA A 494 19.56 -2.41 -36.54
N THR A 495 18.83 -3.46 -36.16
CA THR A 495 18.65 -4.70 -36.94
C THR A 495 17.58 -4.64 -38.02
N ASN A 496 16.71 -3.61 -38.05
CA ASN A 496 15.64 -3.45 -39.03
C ASN A 496 15.54 -1.99 -39.52
N LEU A 497 16.50 -1.55 -40.35
CA LEU A 497 16.56 -0.15 -40.76
C LEU A 497 15.90 0.08 -42.13
N LEU A 498 14.67 0.59 -42.14
CA LEU A 498 13.97 1.12 -43.32
C LEU A 498 14.41 2.57 -43.60
N LEU A 499 14.63 2.93 -44.88
CA LEU A 499 15.12 4.25 -45.31
C LEU A 499 14.30 5.45 -44.77
N GLN A 500 12.99 5.26 -44.52
CA GLN A 500 12.11 6.30 -43.97
C GLN A 500 12.37 6.59 -42.48
N VAL A 501 12.88 5.60 -41.74
CA VAL A 501 13.26 5.73 -40.33
C VAL A 501 14.53 6.58 -40.21
N VAL A 502 15.48 6.41 -41.12
CA VAL A 502 16.74 7.18 -41.18
C VAL A 502 16.47 8.69 -41.35
N LEU A 503 15.58 9.07 -42.27
CA LEU A 503 15.27 10.49 -42.53
C LEU A 503 14.63 11.20 -41.33
N LYS A 504 13.81 10.50 -40.53
CA LYS A 504 13.22 11.03 -39.29
C LYS A 504 14.26 11.28 -38.19
N PHE A 505 15.42 10.62 -38.27
CA PHE A 505 16.44 10.59 -37.21
C PHE A 505 17.70 11.41 -37.51
N ILE A 506 17.84 11.95 -38.73
CA ILE A 506 19.02 12.77 -39.11
C ILE A 506 19.18 14.01 -38.23
N LYS A 507 18.12 14.78 -37.97
CA LYS A 507 18.23 16.02 -37.17
C LYS A 507 18.67 15.77 -35.71
N PRO A 508 18.04 14.84 -34.96
CA PRO A 508 18.51 14.47 -33.62
C PRO A 508 19.95 13.95 -33.63
N LEU A 509 20.32 13.12 -34.61
CA LEU A 509 21.65 12.54 -34.73
C LEU A 509 22.72 13.61 -34.98
N ILE A 510 22.47 14.56 -35.87
CA ILE A 510 23.39 15.68 -36.13
C ILE A 510 23.61 16.50 -34.84
N LYS A 511 22.55 16.83 -34.11
CA LYS A 511 22.64 17.53 -32.81
C LYS A 511 23.49 16.73 -31.82
N LEU A 512 23.30 15.42 -31.77
CA LEU A 512 24.06 14.49 -30.92
C LEU A 512 25.56 14.50 -31.26
N VAL A 513 25.90 14.41 -32.55
CA VAL A 513 27.29 14.46 -33.04
C VAL A 513 27.95 15.78 -32.71
N PHE A 514 27.26 16.92 -32.88
CA PHE A 514 27.79 18.22 -32.50
C PHE A 514 28.01 18.34 -30.99
N LYS A 515 27.12 17.79 -30.16
CA LYS A 515 27.31 17.76 -28.71
C LYS A 515 28.48 16.88 -28.28
N LEU A 516 28.67 15.71 -28.92
CA LEU A 516 29.85 14.85 -28.71
C LEU A 516 31.13 15.53 -29.15
N HIS A 517 31.14 16.14 -30.32
CA HIS A 517 32.28 16.90 -30.84
C HIS A 517 32.61 18.09 -29.92
N TYR A 518 31.58 18.81 -29.45
CA TYR A 518 31.76 19.88 -28.48
C TYR A 518 32.28 19.35 -27.15
N ALA A 519 31.77 18.23 -26.62
CA ALA A 519 32.32 17.62 -25.42
C ALA A 519 33.81 17.26 -25.63
N LEU A 520 34.13 16.52 -26.68
CA LEU A 520 35.51 16.08 -26.98
C LEU A 520 36.49 17.23 -27.24
N ASN A 521 36.04 18.35 -27.83
CA ASN A 521 36.91 19.46 -28.25
C ASN A 521 36.84 20.70 -27.36
N SER A 522 35.83 20.84 -26.50
CA SER A 522 35.75 21.95 -25.55
C SER A 522 36.61 21.64 -24.34
N THR A 523 37.89 22.00 -24.39
CA THR A 523 38.83 22.07 -23.27
C THR A 523 38.39 21.26 -22.04
N HIS A 524 38.33 19.92 -22.16
CA HIS A 524 38.35 19.08 -20.98
C HIS A 524 39.72 19.36 -20.37
N SER A 525 39.72 20.18 -19.32
CA SER A 525 40.88 20.33 -18.47
C SER A 525 41.39 18.92 -18.16
N PRO A 526 42.67 18.59 -18.42
CA PRO A 526 43.23 17.29 -18.03
C PRO A 526 43.20 17.10 -16.49
N PHE A 527 42.87 18.16 -15.76
CA PHE A 527 42.68 18.16 -14.32
C PHE A 527 41.20 17.94 -13.96
N ASN A 528 40.95 16.94 -13.11
CA ASN A 528 39.65 16.65 -12.51
C ASN A 528 39.31 17.70 -11.46
N PHE A 529 38.76 18.83 -11.90
CA PHE A 529 38.37 19.92 -11.01
C PHE A 529 36.94 19.79 -10.52
N ILE A 530 36.77 19.79 -9.20
CA ILE A 530 35.46 19.72 -8.54
C ILE A 530 35.26 20.95 -7.65
N ASN A 531 34.05 21.49 -7.62
CA ASN A 531 33.73 22.61 -6.75
C ASN A 531 33.31 22.11 -5.37
N VAL A 532 33.57 22.93 -4.36
CA VAL A 532 33.24 22.63 -2.96
C VAL A 532 32.55 23.83 -2.36
N ILE A 533 31.47 23.56 -1.63
CA ILE A 533 30.77 24.52 -0.78
C ILE A 533 31.49 24.52 0.58
N PRO A 534 32.09 25.65 1.01
CA PRO A 534 32.79 25.72 2.29
C PRO A 534 31.88 25.43 3.50
N ALA A 535 32.40 24.71 4.50
CA ALA A 535 31.63 24.34 5.70
C ALA A 535 31.14 25.53 6.52
N ARG A 536 31.78 26.72 6.41
CA ARG A 536 31.26 27.96 7.00
C ARG A 536 29.84 28.31 6.52
N LYS A 537 29.51 28.02 5.26
CA LYS A 537 28.16 28.22 4.72
C LYS A 537 27.16 27.25 5.31
N VAL A 538 27.59 26.00 5.49
CA VAL A 538 26.80 24.96 6.15
C VAL A 538 26.51 25.32 7.61
N LYS A 539 27.51 25.83 8.34
CA LYS A 539 27.29 26.30 9.72
C LYS A 539 26.29 27.45 9.80
N LYS A 540 26.37 28.41 8.88
CA LYS A 540 25.42 29.52 8.80
C LYS A 540 24.00 29.02 8.55
N LEU A 541 23.84 28.04 7.66
CA LEU A 541 22.56 27.38 7.40
C LEU A 541 21.96 26.78 8.68
N LEU A 542 22.76 26.03 9.45
CA LEU A 542 22.31 25.42 10.70
C LEU A 542 21.90 26.46 11.74
N GLN A 543 22.66 27.54 11.88
CA GLN A 543 22.32 28.66 12.77
C GLN A 543 21.00 29.34 12.37
N ASP A 544 20.79 29.57 11.07
CA ASP A 544 19.56 30.18 10.55
C ASP A 544 18.32 29.28 10.82
N ILE A 545 18.49 27.96 10.80
CA ILE A 545 17.45 26.98 11.12
C ILE A 545 17.13 26.99 12.62
N GLU A 546 18.14 26.94 13.49
CA GLU A 546 17.95 26.98 14.96
C GLU A 546 17.17 28.23 15.38
N VAL A 547 17.51 29.40 14.82
CA VAL A 547 16.81 30.66 15.09
C VAL A 547 15.36 30.62 14.62
N LYS A 548 15.07 29.99 13.47
CA LYS A 548 13.70 29.82 12.97
C LYS A 548 12.88 28.88 13.85
N MET A 549 13.45 27.74 14.23
CA MET A 549 12.76 26.77 15.09
C MET A 549 12.47 27.34 16.49
N ALA A 550 13.41 28.08 17.08
CA ALA A 550 13.21 28.74 18.36
C ALA A 550 12.10 29.80 18.32
N ARG A 551 11.90 30.47 17.19
CA ARG A 551 10.80 31.44 17.01
C ARG A 551 9.43 30.79 16.84
N VAL A 552 9.36 29.61 16.22
CA VAL A 552 8.11 28.85 16.05
C VAL A 552 7.67 28.22 17.37
N ALA A 553 8.60 27.78 18.23
CA ALA A 553 8.27 27.24 19.55
C ALA A 553 7.85 28.30 20.60
N ALA A 554 8.06 29.58 20.30
CA ALA A 554 7.72 30.72 21.16
C ALA A 554 6.39 31.40 20.77
N LEU A 555 5.73 30.93 19.72
CA LEU A 555 4.38 31.30 19.29
C LEU A 555 3.42 30.17 19.66
#